data_AF-A0A524AM82-F1
#
_entry.id   AF-A0A524AM82-F1
#
_cell.length_a   1.000
_cell.length_b   1.000
_cell.length_c   1.000
_cell.angle_alpha   90.00
_cell.angle_beta   90.00
_cell.angle_gamma   90.00
#
_symmetry.space_group_name_H-M   'P 1'
#
loop_
_entity.id
_entity.type
_entity.pdbx_description
1 polymer ?
#
loop_
_entity_poly.entity_id
_entity_poly.type
_entity_poly.pdbx_seq_one_letter_code
_entity_poly.pdbx_strand_id
1 'polypeptide(L)'
;MSELLQAYVVDTQYPGVSGIEHLQMLKRRSELAALEHRLDPKKRRQLAEADARLVTHAAEFLTELSRFVDLAAERRRLDIPPSHWWWYLDVLVQMPVQPSGEPKPALTEA
;
A
#
# COMPACT_ATOMS: atom_id res chain seq x y z
N MET A 1 4.97 -15.70 -10.04
CA MET A 1 4.15 -15.34 -8.85
C MET A 1 5.00 -15.09 -7.60
N SER A 2 5.92 -16.00 -7.22
CA SER A 2 6.79 -15.77 -6.06
C SER A 2 7.68 -14.53 -6.22
N GLU A 3 8.21 -14.29 -7.42
CA GLU A 3 9.06 -13.13 -7.72
C GLU A 3 8.30 -11.80 -7.69
N LEU A 4 7.06 -11.77 -8.20
CA LEU A 4 6.23 -10.54 -8.20
C LEU A 4 5.91 -10.09 -6.77
N LEU A 5 5.50 -11.03 -5.90
CA LEU A 5 5.27 -10.73 -4.49
C LEU A 5 6.57 -10.33 -3.80
N GLN A 6 7.68 -11.03 -4.06
CA GLN A 6 8.97 -10.70 -3.46
C GLN A 6 9.44 -9.29 -3.88
N ALA A 7 9.29 -8.93 -5.17
CA ALA A 7 9.61 -7.61 -5.66
C ALA A 7 8.79 -6.53 -4.93
N TYR A 8 7.46 -6.70 -4.86
CA TYR A 8 6.61 -5.79 -4.11
C TYR A 8 7.00 -5.68 -2.63
N VAL A 9 7.26 -6.82 -1.97
CA VAL A 9 7.73 -6.86 -0.58
C VAL A 9 9.01 -6.06 -0.41
N VAL A 10 9.98 -6.20 -1.32
CA VAL A 10 11.24 -5.46 -1.32
C VAL A 10 10.98 -3.98 -1.55
N ASP A 11 10.20 -3.60 -2.56
CA ASP A 11 9.88 -2.20 -2.84
C ASP A 11 9.31 -1.48 -1.60
N THR A 12 8.38 -2.14 -0.88
CA THR A 12 7.77 -1.56 0.34
C THR A 12 8.74 -1.35 1.51
N GLN A 13 9.96 -1.91 1.44
CA GLN A 13 11.00 -1.73 2.47
C GLN A 13 11.87 -0.49 2.23
N TYR A 14 11.79 0.12 1.04
CA TYR A 14 12.65 1.24 0.67
C TYR A 14 11.81 2.45 0.21
N PRO A 15 11.08 3.13 1.12
CA PRO A 15 10.24 4.28 0.76
C PRO A 15 11.00 5.46 0.14
N GLY A 16 12.31 5.56 0.38
CA GLY A 16 13.16 6.63 -0.14
C GLY A 16 13.74 6.42 -1.55
N VAL A 17 13.34 5.37 -2.27
CA VAL A 17 13.76 5.18 -3.68
C VAL A 17 13.00 6.11 -4.63
N SER A 18 13.34 6.08 -5.92
CA SER A 18 12.80 7.05 -6.87
C SER A 18 11.29 6.87 -7.11
N GLY A 19 10.60 7.98 -7.42
CA GLY A 19 9.16 7.92 -7.75
C GLY A 19 8.83 7.05 -8.97
N ILE A 20 9.77 6.84 -9.90
CA ILE A 20 9.58 5.90 -11.03
C ILE A 20 9.53 4.45 -10.51
N GLU A 21 10.39 4.08 -9.56
CA GLU A 21 10.37 2.75 -8.94
C GLU A 21 9.07 2.54 -8.16
N HIS A 22 8.61 3.56 -7.44
CA HIS A 22 7.31 3.52 -6.76
C HIS A 22 6.15 3.36 -7.73
N LEU A 23 6.18 4.02 -8.90
CA LEU A 23 5.13 3.83 -9.92
C LEU A 23 5.12 2.38 -10.43
N GLN A 24 6.29 1.75 -10.59
CA GLN A 24 6.37 0.33 -10.92
C GLN A 24 5.85 -0.55 -9.77
N MET A 25 6.14 -0.19 -8.51
CA MET A 25 5.60 -0.88 -7.34
C MET A 25 4.07 -0.87 -7.34
N LEU A 26 3.41 0.28 -7.62
CA LEU A 26 1.95 0.36 -7.71
C LEU A 26 1.36 -0.50 -8.83
N LYS A 27 2.07 -0.60 -9.97
CA LYS A 27 1.70 -1.49 -11.08
C LYS A 27 1.83 -2.96 -10.66
N ARG A 28 2.94 -3.36 -10.03
CA ARG A 28 3.14 -4.71 -9.49
C ARG A 28 2.05 -5.08 -8.50
N ARG A 29 1.63 -4.16 -7.61
CA ARG A 29 0.53 -4.43 -6.67
C ARG A 29 -0.81 -4.63 -7.38
N SER A 30 -1.02 -3.94 -8.49
CA SER A 30 -2.21 -4.14 -9.35
C SER A 30 -2.20 -5.49 -10.05
N GLU A 31 -1.04 -5.94 -10.52
CA GLU A 31 -0.87 -7.29 -11.05
C GLU A 31 -1.07 -8.36 -9.96
N LEU A 32 -0.59 -8.11 -8.74
CA LEU A 32 -0.81 -9.01 -7.59
C LEU A 32 -2.28 -9.15 -7.24
N ALA A 33 -3.07 -8.07 -7.33
CA ALA A 33 -4.51 -8.11 -7.05
C ALA A 33 -5.26 -9.10 -7.96
N ALA A 34 -4.90 -9.14 -9.25
CA ALA A 34 -5.47 -10.10 -10.20
C ALA A 34 -5.11 -11.57 -9.85
N LEU A 35 -4.02 -11.78 -9.13
CA LEU A 35 -3.50 -13.11 -8.75
C LEU A 35 -3.78 -13.46 -7.28
N GLU A 36 -4.37 -12.56 -6.50
CA GLU A 36 -4.47 -12.67 -5.04
C GLU A 36 -5.24 -13.92 -4.59
N HIS A 37 -6.27 -14.30 -5.34
CA HIS A 37 -7.05 -15.53 -5.14
C HIS A 37 -6.21 -16.82 -5.19
N ARG A 38 -5.04 -16.78 -5.85
CA ARG A 38 -4.11 -17.92 -6.01
C ARG A 38 -3.03 -17.96 -4.93
N LEU A 39 -2.95 -16.96 -4.06
CA LEU A 39 -1.97 -16.93 -2.99
C LEU A 39 -2.34 -17.91 -1.89
N ASP A 40 -1.35 -18.68 -1.44
CA ASP A 40 -1.46 -19.47 -0.22
C ASP A 40 -1.50 -18.56 1.03
N PRO A 41 -1.89 -19.08 2.21
CA PRO A 41 -2.01 -18.26 3.42
C PRO A 41 -0.71 -17.55 3.82
N LYS A 42 0.45 -18.16 3.59
CA LYS A 42 1.75 -17.55 3.93
C LYS A 42 2.02 -16.34 3.04
N LYS A 43 1.78 -16.47 1.73
CA LYS A 43 1.94 -15.36 0.78
C LYS A 43 0.93 -14.25 0.99
N ARG A 44 -0.32 -14.57 1.34
CA ARG A 44 -1.33 -13.54 1.70
C ARG A 44 -0.88 -12.74 2.92
N ARG A 45 -0.28 -13.39 3.92
CA ARG A 45 0.30 -12.69 5.07
C ARG A 45 1.43 -11.75 4.67
N GLN A 46 2.36 -12.20 3.82
CA GLN A 46 3.45 -11.35 3.32
C GLN A 46 2.92 -10.14 2.53
N LEU A 47 1.87 -10.33 1.73
CA LEU A 47 1.20 -9.25 1.01
C LEU A 47 0.57 -8.24 1.98
N ALA A 48 -0.14 -8.71 2.99
CA ALA A 48 -0.74 -7.85 4.02
C ALA A 48 0.31 -7.06 4.81
N GLU A 49 1.45 -7.68 5.15
CA GLU A 49 2.57 -7.00 5.81
C GLU A 49 3.21 -5.94 4.91
N ALA A 50 3.31 -6.18 3.60
CA ALA A 50 3.78 -5.20 2.64
C ALA A 50 2.79 -4.03 2.46
N ASP A 51 1.50 -4.33 2.33
CA ASP A 51 0.44 -3.33 2.26
C ASP A 51 0.40 -2.45 3.53
N ALA A 52 0.61 -3.04 4.71
CA ALA A 52 0.72 -2.31 5.97
C ALA A 52 1.93 -1.36 6.00
N ARG A 53 3.08 -1.76 5.44
CA ARG A 53 4.25 -0.88 5.28
C ARG A 53 3.94 0.28 4.33
N LEU A 54 3.29 -0.01 3.20
CA LEU A 54 2.89 1.01 2.24
C LEU A 54 2.00 2.08 2.88
N VAL A 55 1.02 1.68 3.68
CA VAL A 55 0.14 2.61 4.40
C VAL A 55 0.90 3.38 5.48
N THR A 56 1.71 2.70 6.29
CA THR A 56 2.52 3.33 7.35
C THR A 56 3.44 4.42 6.81
N HIS A 57 4.04 4.18 5.65
CA HIS A 57 4.97 5.11 5.00
C HIS A 57 4.33 5.88 3.83
N ALA A 58 3.00 5.96 3.75
CA ALA A 58 2.29 6.51 2.58
C ALA A 58 2.74 7.94 2.24
N ALA A 59 3.06 8.76 3.23
CA ALA A 59 3.54 10.13 3.03
C ALA A 59 4.93 10.17 2.36
N GLU A 60 5.83 9.26 2.72
CA GLU A 60 7.16 9.15 2.12
C GLU A 60 7.07 8.69 0.66
N PHE A 61 6.30 7.62 0.41
CA PHE A 61 6.03 7.13 -0.95
C PHE A 61 5.39 8.21 -1.83
N LEU A 62 4.39 8.92 -1.31
CA LEU A 62 3.71 9.99 -2.04
C LEU A 62 4.66 11.14 -2.36
N THR A 63 5.55 11.51 -1.45
CA THR A 63 6.52 12.59 -1.65
C THR A 63 7.41 12.31 -2.87
N GLU A 64 7.92 11.08 -2.97
CA GLU A 64 8.76 10.68 -4.10
C GLU A 64 7.95 10.50 -5.40
N LEU A 65 6.76 9.90 -5.34
CA LEU A 65 5.86 9.76 -6.50
C LEU A 65 5.48 11.12 -7.10
N SER A 66 5.14 12.09 -6.26
CA SER A 66 4.63 13.42 -6.69
C SER A 66 5.66 14.24 -7.45
N ARG A 67 6.95 13.85 -7.42
CA ARG A 67 8.00 14.46 -8.24
C ARG A 67 7.91 14.08 -9.72
N PHE A 68 7.24 12.98 -10.04
CA PHE A 68 7.18 12.40 -11.39
C PHE A 68 5.77 12.23 -11.92
N VAL A 69 4.77 12.09 -11.04
CA VAL A 69 3.39 11.80 -11.44
C VAL A 69 2.38 12.48 -10.52
N ASP A 70 1.34 13.06 -11.12
CA ASP A 70 0.10 13.37 -10.42
C ASP A 70 -0.72 12.07 -10.34
N LEU A 71 -0.77 11.46 -9.15
CA LEU A 71 -1.50 10.20 -8.93
C LEU A 71 -2.99 10.31 -9.29
N ALA A 72 -3.63 11.44 -9.05
CA ALA A 72 -5.05 11.61 -9.36
C ALA A 72 -5.28 11.67 -10.87
N ALA A 73 -4.43 12.37 -11.61
CA ALA A 73 -4.46 12.39 -13.07
C ALA A 73 -4.16 11.00 -13.66
N GLU A 74 -3.15 10.31 -13.11
CA GLU A 74 -2.73 9.00 -13.59
C GLU A 74 -3.80 7.91 -13.33
N ARG A 75 -4.45 7.94 -12.16
CA ARG A 75 -5.60 7.07 -11.86
C ARG A 75 -6.71 7.21 -12.89
N ARG A 76 -7.08 8.44 -13.26
CA ARG A 76 -8.11 8.71 -14.28
C ARG A 76 -7.67 8.22 -15.66
N ARG A 77 -6.40 8.45 -16.01
CA ARG A 77 -5.84 8.04 -17.30
C ARG A 77 -5.82 6.51 -17.48
N LEU A 78 -5.60 5.78 -16.39
CA LEU A 78 -5.50 4.32 -16.37
C LEU A 78 -6.80 3.62 -15.96
N ASP A 79 -7.89 4.36 -15.72
CA ASP A 79 -9.18 3.85 -15.23
C ASP A 79 -9.02 2.95 -13.98
N ILE A 80 -8.22 3.41 -13.02
CA ILE A 80 -7.93 2.64 -11.79
C ILE A 80 -9.18 2.59 -10.89
N PRO A 81 -9.69 1.40 -10.53
CA PRO A 81 -10.85 1.27 -9.68
C PRO A 81 -10.50 1.55 -8.20
N PRO A 82 -11.49 1.96 -7.36
CA PRO A 82 -11.26 2.19 -5.93
C PRO A 82 -10.78 0.95 -5.15
N SER A 83 -11.04 -0.26 -5.65
CA SER A 83 -10.51 -1.51 -5.08
C SER A 83 -8.98 -1.58 -5.13
N HIS A 84 -8.35 -0.78 -6.00
CA HIS A 84 -6.90 -0.62 -6.09
C HIS A 84 -6.44 0.55 -5.22
N TRP A 85 -6.76 0.48 -3.93
CA TRP A 85 -6.59 1.57 -2.95
C TRP A 85 -5.14 2.08 -2.87
N TRP A 86 -4.13 1.26 -3.20
CA TRP A 86 -2.72 1.66 -3.20
C TRP A 86 -2.41 2.77 -4.20
N TRP A 87 -3.26 3.03 -5.19
CA TRP A 87 -3.12 4.20 -6.06
C TRP A 87 -3.61 5.49 -5.44
N TYR A 88 -4.29 5.43 -4.30
CA TYR A 88 -4.92 6.57 -3.63
C TYR A 88 -4.08 7.05 -2.43
N LEU A 89 -2.75 6.91 -2.49
CA LEU A 89 -1.86 7.37 -1.41
C LEU A 89 -2.04 8.86 -1.10
N ASP A 90 -2.26 9.68 -2.14
CA ASP A 90 -2.62 11.10 -2.05
C ASP A 90 -3.87 11.36 -1.22
N VAL A 91 -4.84 10.44 -1.23
CA VAL A 91 -6.04 10.51 -0.38
C VAL A 91 -5.73 9.99 1.01
N LEU A 92 -5.05 8.84 1.12
CA LEU A 92 -4.75 8.20 2.41
C LEU A 92 -3.95 9.09 3.35
N VAL A 93 -2.98 9.85 2.84
CA VAL A 93 -2.17 10.77 3.67
C VAL A 93 -2.98 11.94 4.23
N GLN A 94 -4.13 12.26 3.62
CA GLN A 94 -5.01 13.34 4.08
C GLN A 94 -6.04 12.84 5.10
N MET A 95 -6.17 11.52 5.27
CA MET A 95 -7.12 10.96 6.22
C MET A 95 -6.59 11.13 7.65
N PRO A 96 -7.41 11.62 8.58
CA PRO A 96 -7.04 11.65 9.99
C PRO A 96 -6.79 10.22 10.45
N VAL A 97 -5.60 9.94 10.98
CA VAL A 97 -5.29 8.67 11.64
C VAL A 97 -6.23 8.56 12.85
N GLN A 98 -7.30 7.80 12.70
CA GLN A 98 -8.13 7.42 13.83
C GLN A 98 -7.28 6.45 14.66
N PRO A 99 -6.93 6.77 15.93
CA PRO A 99 -6.29 5.79 16.79
C PRO A 99 -7.24 4.60 16.93
N SER A 100 -6.87 3.47 16.34
CA SER A 100 -7.55 2.19 16.56
C SER A 100 -7.56 1.94 18.06
N GLY A 101 -8.78 1.89 18.64
CA GLY A 101 -9.02 1.99 20.08
C GLY A 101 -8.07 1.15 20.93
N GLU A 102 -7.48 1.80 21.93
CA GLU A 102 -6.84 1.11 23.05
C GLU A 102 -7.85 0.12 23.64
N PRO A 103 -7.43 -1.13 23.95
CA PRO A 103 -8.28 -2.04 24.69
C PRO A 103 -8.59 -1.40 26.04
N LYS A 104 -9.86 -1.04 26.25
CA LYS A 104 -10.38 -0.55 27.52
C LYS A 104 -9.94 -1.53 28.61
N PRO A 105 -9.20 -1.11 29.65
CA PRO A 105 -8.81 -2.01 30.73
C PRO A 105 -10.08 -2.57 31.36
N ALA A 106 -10.12 -3.90 31.49
CA ALA A 106 -11.20 -4.60 32.16
C ALA A 106 -11.36 -4.01 33.56
N LEU A 107 -12.55 -3.49 33.86
CA LEU A 107 -12.94 -3.11 35.20
C LEU A 107 -12.89 -4.37 36.06
N THR A 108 -11.86 -4.49 36.90
CA THR A 108 -11.84 -5.48 37.97
C THR A 108 -12.90 -5.07 38.97
N GLU A 109 -14.00 -5.83 39.02
CA GLU A 109 -15.01 -5.73 40.06
C GLU A 109 -14.36 -6.01 41.43
N ALA A 110 -14.69 -5.17 42.42
CA ALA A 110 -14.40 -5.36 43.84
C ALA A 110 -15.68 -5.14 44.64
#